data_AF-A0A7Y3PUK9-F1
#
_entry.id   AF-A0A7Y3PUK9-F1
#
_cell.length_a   1.000
_cell.length_b   1.000
_cell.length_c   1.000
_cell.angle_alpha   90.00
_cell.angle_beta   90.00
_cell.angle_gamma   90.00
#
_symmetry.space_group_name_H-M   'P 1'
#
loop_
_entity.id
_entity.type
_entity.pdbx_description
1 polymer ?
#
loop_
_entity_poly.entity_id
_entity_poly.type
_entity_poly.pdbx_seq_one_letter_code
_entity_poly.pdbx_strand_id
1 'polypeptide(L)'
;MTGRLNSAQPYVLGLFRIVVGLLFTSHGAVALFGVLGGADGKGGTVELGTWPGWYAAAIELVGGSLILIGLGTRFAAFIASGAMAYAYFKVHQPNALWPIENSGEGAAMFCWAFLLLVFTGSGAFGLDRLFQKRSTAAERPASDQAPVAA
;
A
#
# COMPACT_ATOMS: atom_id res chain seq x y z
N MET A 1 -2.83 -9.01 29.31
CA MET A 1 -2.41 -9.32 27.92
C MET A 1 -2.71 -8.19 26.95
N THR A 2 -3.89 -7.55 27.03
CA THR A 2 -4.35 -6.45 26.15
C THR A 2 -3.39 -5.25 26.08
N GLY A 3 -2.78 -4.83 27.20
CA GLY A 3 -1.86 -3.69 27.22
C GLY A 3 -0.62 -3.85 26.35
N ARG A 4 0.01 -5.05 26.34
CA ARG A 4 1.18 -5.34 25.50
C ARG A 4 0.82 -5.40 24.00
N LEU A 5 -0.35 -5.94 23.67
CA LEU A 5 -0.84 -6.00 22.28
C LEU A 5 -1.09 -4.59 21.72
N ASN A 6 -1.69 -3.70 22.51
CA ASN A 6 -1.93 -2.33 22.09
C ASN A 6 -0.63 -1.54 21.88
N SER A 7 0.37 -1.71 22.75
CA SER A 7 1.68 -1.08 22.57
C SER A 7 2.43 -1.58 21.32
N ALA A 8 2.19 -2.82 20.89
CA ALA A 8 2.80 -3.42 19.70
C ALA A 8 2.10 -3.03 18.39
N GLN A 9 0.86 -2.53 18.46
CA GLN A 9 0.02 -2.18 17.30
C GLN A 9 0.74 -1.40 16.18
N PRO A 10 1.49 -0.29 16.44
CA PRO A 10 2.15 0.44 15.35
C PRO A 10 3.20 -0.39 14.63
N TYR A 11 3.89 -1.32 15.31
CA TYR A 11 4.88 -2.20 14.70
C TYR A 11 4.21 -3.26 13.83
N VAL A 12 3.15 -3.89 14.33
CA VAL A 12 2.37 -4.89 13.59
C VAL A 12 1.72 -4.26 12.35
N LEU A 13 1.17 -3.05 12.46
CA LEU A 13 0.66 -2.31 11.29
C LEU A 13 1.76 -2.01 10.26
N GLY A 14 2.96 -1.67 10.71
CA GLY A 14 4.09 -1.45 9.82
C GLY A 14 4.53 -2.74 9.10
N LEU A 15 4.58 -3.87 9.80
CA LEU A 15 4.88 -5.18 9.20
C LEU A 15 3.79 -5.61 8.22
N PHE A 16 2.52 -5.47 8.60
CA PHE A 16 1.37 -5.72 7.72
C PHE A 16 1.50 -4.93 6.43
N ARG A 17 1.74 -3.61 6.52
CA ARG A 17 1.96 -2.72 5.38
C ARG A 17 3.09 -3.22 4.47
N ILE A 18 4.23 -3.61 5.04
CA ILE A 18 5.37 -4.13 4.27
C ILE A 18 4.98 -5.40 3.50
N VAL A 19 4.31 -6.35 4.17
CA VAL A 19 3.90 -7.62 3.54
C VAL A 19 2.89 -7.36 2.42
N VAL A 20 1.81 -6.62 2.67
CA VAL A 20 0.79 -6.38 1.63
C VAL A 20 1.34 -5.54 0.47
N GLY A 21 2.20 -4.56 0.76
CA GLY A 21 2.89 -3.78 -0.27
C GLY A 21 3.81 -4.65 -1.14
N LEU A 22 4.55 -5.59 -0.53
CA LEU A 22 5.44 -6.51 -1.25
C LEU A 22 4.66 -7.42 -2.19
N LEU A 23 3.58 -8.02 -1.69
CA LEU A 23 2.76 -8.93 -2.48
C LEU A 23 2.14 -8.20 -3.67
N PHE A 24 1.62 -7.00 -3.44
CA PHE A 24 1.05 -6.16 -4.50
C PHE A 24 2.08 -5.72 -5.53
N THR A 25 3.27 -5.30 -5.08
CA THR A 25 4.40 -4.98 -5.96
C THR A 25 4.80 -6.17 -6.82
N SER A 26 4.78 -7.38 -6.23
CA SER A 26 5.11 -8.62 -6.93
C SER A 26 4.13 -8.92 -8.06
N HIS A 27 2.83 -8.67 -7.87
CA HIS A 27 1.83 -8.80 -8.94
C HIS A 27 2.14 -7.88 -10.13
N GLY A 28 2.41 -6.61 -9.85
CA GLY A 28 2.81 -5.65 -10.89
C GLY A 28 4.11 -6.05 -11.59
N ALA A 29 5.08 -6.58 -10.84
CA ALA A 29 6.36 -7.03 -11.40
C ALA A 29 6.20 -8.26 -12.31
N VAL A 30 5.38 -9.23 -11.91
CA VAL A 30 5.02 -10.40 -12.75
C VAL A 30 4.42 -9.93 -14.07
N ALA A 31 3.46 -9.01 -14.01
CA ALA A 31 2.74 -8.54 -15.19
C ALA A 31 3.57 -7.64 -16.10
N LEU A 32 4.40 -6.74 -15.56
CA LEU A 32 5.15 -5.76 -16.36
C LEU A 32 6.53 -6.24 -16.80
N PHE A 33 7.17 -7.14 -16.05
CA PHE A 33 8.57 -7.54 -16.31
C PHE A 33 8.74 -9.04 -16.59
N GLY A 34 7.68 -9.84 -16.45
CA GLY A 34 7.77 -11.28 -16.71
C GLY A 34 8.60 -12.04 -15.67
N VAL A 35 8.91 -11.41 -14.54
CA VAL A 35 9.66 -12.02 -13.45
C VAL A 35 8.77 -12.96 -12.63
N LEU A 36 9.37 -13.79 -11.77
CA LEU A 36 8.65 -14.71 -10.89
C LEU A 36 7.69 -15.68 -11.62
N GLY A 37 8.01 -16.03 -12.87
CA GLY A 37 7.18 -16.88 -13.73
C GLY A 37 6.38 -16.12 -14.79
N GLY A 38 6.25 -14.79 -14.68
CA GLY A 38 5.55 -13.97 -15.67
C GLY A 38 4.04 -14.18 -15.74
N ALA A 39 3.36 -13.32 -16.50
CA ALA A 39 1.89 -13.28 -16.57
C ALA A 39 1.26 -14.57 -17.13
N ASP A 40 2.03 -15.34 -17.89
CA ASP A 40 1.61 -16.59 -18.54
C ASP A 40 2.26 -17.84 -17.92
N GLY A 41 3.03 -17.68 -16.83
CA GLY A 41 3.80 -18.77 -16.21
C GLY A 41 5.07 -19.17 -16.99
N LYS A 42 5.42 -18.46 -18.07
CA LYS A 42 6.57 -18.72 -18.94
C LYS A 42 7.46 -17.49 -19.15
N GLY A 43 7.27 -16.44 -18.34
CA GLY A 43 8.04 -15.19 -18.41
C GLY A 43 7.44 -14.13 -19.33
N GLY A 44 6.20 -14.32 -19.81
CA GLY A 44 5.47 -13.33 -20.59
C GLY A 44 5.08 -12.09 -19.78
N THR A 45 4.84 -10.99 -20.49
CA THR A 45 4.38 -9.71 -19.93
C THR A 45 3.00 -9.38 -20.47
N VAL A 46 2.26 -8.53 -19.74
CA VAL A 46 1.06 -7.89 -20.27
C VAL A 46 1.47 -6.84 -21.29
N GLU A 47 0.84 -6.88 -22.46
CA GLU A 47 1.09 -5.93 -23.53
C GLU A 47 0.87 -4.47 -23.08
N LEU A 48 1.78 -3.59 -23.50
CA LEU A 48 1.81 -2.18 -23.09
C LEU A 48 0.49 -1.47 -23.45
N GLY A 49 -0.15 -0.85 -22.47
CA GLY A 49 -1.36 -0.04 -22.66
C GLY A 49 -2.67 -0.84 -22.75
N THR A 50 -2.61 -2.17 -22.61
CA THR A 50 -3.81 -3.02 -22.64
C THR A 50 -4.72 -2.72 -21.44
N TRP A 51 -5.98 -2.39 -21.70
CA TRP A 51 -6.99 -2.16 -20.67
C TRP A 51 -7.69 -3.46 -20.25
N PRO A 52 -7.92 -3.71 -18.95
CA PRO A 52 -7.42 -2.95 -17.80
C PRO A 52 -6.01 -3.40 -17.33
N GLY A 53 -5.51 -4.52 -17.86
CA GLY A 53 -4.41 -5.29 -17.27
C GLY A 53 -3.10 -4.51 -17.10
N TRP A 54 -2.68 -3.73 -18.09
CA TRP A 54 -1.41 -3.00 -18.02
C TRP A 54 -1.45 -1.88 -16.97
N TYR A 55 -2.57 -1.16 -16.90
CA TYR A 55 -2.76 -0.09 -15.92
C TYR A 55 -2.89 -0.63 -14.50
N ALA A 56 -3.58 -1.76 -14.32
CA ALA A 56 -3.64 -2.46 -13.04
C ALA A 56 -2.23 -2.85 -12.57
N ALA A 57 -1.43 -3.45 -13.44
CA ALA A 57 -0.06 -3.84 -13.14
C ALA A 57 0.86 -2.65 -12.81
N ALA A 58 0.68 -1.51 -13.49
CA ALA A 58 1.41 -0.27 -13.17
C ALA A 58 1.04 0.28 -11.79
N ILE A 59 -0.26 0.27 -11.44
CA ILE A 59 -0.73 0.67 -10.10
C ILE A 59 -0.20 -0.30 -9.04
N GLU A 60 -0.21 -1.60 -9.32
CA GLU A 60 0.31 -2.65 -8.45
C GLU A 60 1.79 -2.45 -8.14
N LEU A 61 2.60 -2.21 -9.16
CA LEU A 61 4.03 -2.00 -9.01
C LEU A 61 4.33 -0.69 -8.26
N VAL A 62 3.81 0.44 -8.75
CA VAL A 62 4.14 1.77 -8.23
C VAL A 62 3.46 2.00 -6.88
N GLY A 63 2.15 1.76 -6.81
CA GLY A 63 1.38 1.90 -5.57
C GLY A 63 1.83 0.91 -4.51
N GLY A 64 2.06 -0.34 -4.88
CA GLY A 64 2.62 -1.35 -3.98
C GLY A 64 3.97 -0.95 -3.41
N SER A 65 4.87 -0.42 -4.26
CA SER A 65 6.21 0.02 -3.83
C SER A 65 6.14 1.20 -2.86
N LEU A 66 5.30 2.20 -3.15
CA LEU A 66 5.07 3.35 -2.27
C LEU A 66 4.50 2.91 -0.92
N ILE A 67 3.52 2.00 -0.94
CA ILE A 67 2.95 1.41 0.29
C ILE A 67 4.02 0.61 1.03
N LEU A 68 4.86 -0.18 0.34
CA LEU A 68 5.92 -1.03 0.92
C LEU A 68 7.03 -0.22 1.60
N ILE A 69 7.41 0.94 1.09
CA ILE A 69 8.36 1.83 1.78
C ILE A 69 7.66 2.77 2.77
N GLY A 70 6.34 2.88 2.68
CA GLY A 70 5.54 3.76 3.53
C GLY A 70 5.76 5.24 3.19
N LEU A 71 5.80 5.55 1.90
CA LEU A 71 5.88 6.90 1.34
C LEU A 71 4.53 7.26 0.71
N GLY A 72 3.89 8.32 1.19
CA GLY A 72 2.55 8.71 0.77
C GLY A 72 1.51 7.63 1.05
N THR A 73 1.68 6.86 2.14
CA THR A 73 0.96 5.58 2.37
C THR A 73 -0.54 5.70 2.17
N ARG A 74 -1.16 6.75 2.72
CA ARG A 74 -2.62 6.94 2.66
C ARG A 74 -3.11 7.17 1.24
N PHE A 75 -2.38 7.96 0.46
CA PHE A 75 -2.75 8.28 -0.92
C PHE A 75 -2.54 7.08 -1.84
N ALA A 76 -1.37 6.44 -1.75
CA ALA A 76 -1.07 5.24 -2.52
C ALA A 76 -2.06 4.10 -2.20
N ALA A 77 -2.39 3.90 -0.92
CA ALA A 77 -3.38 2.92 -0.49
C ALA A 77 -4.79 3.24 -0.99
N PHE A 78 -5.19 4.51 -1.05
CA PHE A 78 -6.50 4.89 -1.59
C PHE A 78 -6.64 4.53 -3.07
N ILE A 79 -5.61 4.83 -3.88
CA ILE A 79 -5.59 4.47 -5.31
C ILE A 79 -5.58 2.95 -5.48
N ALA A 80 -4.70 2.24 -4.76
CA ALA A 80 -4.59 0.79 -4.82
C ALA A 80 -5.90 0.09 -4.40
N SER A 81 -6.56 0.61 -3.35
CA SER A 81 -7.87 0.14 -2.90
C SER A 81 -8.93 0.32 -3.99
N GLY A 82 -9.00 1.49 -4.62
CA GLY A 82 -9.92 1.77 -5.72
C GLY A 82 -9.68 0.89 -6.95
N ALA A 83 -8.41 0.66 -7.32
CA ALA A 83 -8.06 -0.24 -8.42
C ALA A 83 -8.51 -1.68 -8.16
N MET A 84 -8.36 -2.16 -6.92
CA MET A 84 -8.81 -3.49 -6.52
C MET A 84 -10.33 -3.61 -6.41
N ALA A 85 -11.01 -2.54 -5.99
CA ALA A 85 -12.48 -2.48 -6.08
C ALA A 85 -12.95 -2.57 -7.53
N TYR A 86 -12.32 -1.84 -8.46
CA TYR A 86 -12.60 -1.96 -9.88
C TYR A 86 -12.36 -3.39 -10.39
N ALA A 87 -11.21 -3.99 -10.04
CA ALA A 87 -10.90 -5.38 -10.41
C ALA A 87 -12.00 -6.34 -9.93
N TYR A 88 -12.43 -6.22 -8.67
CA TYR A 88 -13.50 -7.06 -8.14
C TYR A 88 -14.81 -6.87 -8.93
N PHE A 89 -15.35 -5.65 -8.98
CA PHE A 89 -16.69 -5.42 -9.55
C PHE A 89 -16.75 -5.52 -11.08
N LYS A 90 -15.66 -5.24 -11.80
CA LYS A 90 -15.66 -5.23 -13.28
C LYS A 90 -15.00 -6.45 -13.90
N VAL A 91 -14.06 -7.12 -13.22
CA VAL A 91 -13.35 -8.29 -13.77
C VAL A 91 -13.86 -9.58 -13.15
N HIS A 92 -14.00 -9.63 -11.81
CA HIS A 92 -14.34 -10.88 -11.12
C HIS A 92 -15.85 -11.12 -10.93
N GLN A 93 -16.59 -10.14 -10.40
CA GLN A 93 -18.01 -10.27 -10.10
C GLN A 93 -18.89 -10.74 -11.28
N PRO A 94 -18.61 -10.38 -12.55
CA PRO A 94 -19.37 -10.92 -13.68
C PRO A 94 -19.29 -12.45 -13.84
N ASN A 95 -18.26 -13.10 -13.29
CA ASN A 95 -18.05 -14.55 -13.44
C ASN A 95 -18.83 -15.37 -12.40
N ALA A 96 -19.04 -14.84 -11.18
CA ALA A 96 -19.90 -15.41 -10.15
C ALA A 96 -20.15 -14.40 -9.02
N LEU A 97 -21.18 -14.61 -8.20
CA LEU A 97 -21.51 -13.69 -7.11
C LEU A 97 -20.48 -13.75 -5.97
N TRP A 98 -20.03 -14.95 -5.60
CA TRP A 98 -19.14 -15.14 -4.47
C TRP A 98 -17.66 -15.09 -4.89
N PRO A 99 -16.79 -14.39 -4.11
CA PRO A 99 -15.36 -14.31 -4.41
C PRO A 99 -14.67 -15.66 -4.63
N ILE A 100 -15.06 -16.66 -3.84
CA ILE A 100 -14.53 -18.03 -3.90
C ILE A 100 -14.85 -18.74 -5.22
N GLU A 101 -15.91 -18.32 -5.92
CA GLU A 101 -16.36 -18.89 -7.19
C GLU A 101 -15.80 -18.14 -8.40
N ASN A 102 -15.42 -16.87 -8.24
CA ASN A 102 -14.95 -15.99 -9.33
C ASN A 102 -13.45 -15.65 -9.27
N SER A 103 -12.70 -16.27 -8.36
CA SER A 103 -11.28 -15.99 -8.09
C SER A 103 -10.99 -14.54 -7.66
N GLY A 104 -12.00 -13.81 -7.18
CA GLY A 104 -11.91 -12.40 -6.79
C GLY A 104 -11.53 -12.18 -5.32
N GLU A 105 -11.25 -13.25 -4.56
CA GLU A 105 -10.84 -13.16 -3.16
C GLU A 105 -9.60 -12.26 -2.97
N GLY A 106 -8.60 -12.37 -3.84
CA GLY A 106 -7.41 -11.52 -3.81
C GLY A 106 -7.76 -10.04 -4.00
N ALA A 107 -8.58 -9.71 -5.00
CA ALA A 107 -9.03 -8.34 -5.26
C ALA A 107 -9.79 -7.76 -4.05
N ALA A 108 -10.72 -8.53 -3.47
CA ALA A 108 -11.45 -8.10 -2.28
C ALA A 108 -10.51 -7.89 -1.08
N MET A 109 -9.58 -8.80 -0.83
CA MET A 109 -8.64 -8.71 0.29
C MET A 109 -7.67 -7.54 0.16
N PHE A 110 -7.06 -7.33 -1.01
CA PHE A 110 -6.21 -6.16 -1.23
C PHE A 110 -7.01 -4.86 -1.14
N CYS A 111 -8.24 -4.81 -1.67
CA CYS A 111 -9.12 -3.65 -1.56
C CYS A 111 -9.30 -3.23 -0.09
N TRP A 112 -9.70 -4.17 0.78
CA TRP A 112 -9.94 -3.88 2.19
C TRP A 112 -8.66 -3.68 3.00
N ALA A 113 -7.59 -4.42 2.70
CA ALA A 113 -6.29 -4.22 3.32
C ALA A 113 -5.76 -2.80 3.08
N PHE A 114 -5.84 -2.31 1.85
CA PHE A 114 -5.42 -0.95 1.52
C PHE A 114 -6.37 0.10 2.07
N LEU A 115 -7.69 -0.15 2.05
CA LEU A 115 -8.64 0.76 2.69
C LEU A 115 -8.32 0.95 4.18
N LEU A 116 -7.96 -0.13 4.89
CA LEU A 116 -7.51 -0.05 6.28
C LEU A 116 -6.26 0.85 6.43
N LEU A 117 -5.31 0.77 5.51
CA LEU A 117 -4.10 1.62 5.51
C LEU A 117 -4.38 3.10 5.20
N VAL A 118 -5.48 3.43 4.50
CA VAL A 118 -5.93 4.83 4.34
C VAL A 118 -6.23 5.46 5.71
N PHE A 119 -6.87 4.71 6.61
CA PHE A 119 -7.26 5.20 7.93
C PHE A 119 -6.14 5.08 8.97
N THR A 120 -5.42 3.96 8.96
CA THR A 120 -4.38 3.64 9.95
C THR A 120 -3.02 4.27 9.64
N GLY A 121 -2.74 4.58 8.36
CA GLY A 121 -1.48 5.18 7.92
C GLY A 121 -0.30 4.21 7.92
N SER A 122 0.92 4.74 8.06
CA SER A 122 2.16 4.04 7.71
C SER A 122 2.75 3.10 8.79
N GLY A 123 2.20 3.10 10.01
CA GLY A 123 2.75 2.33 11.14
C GLY A 123 4.18 2.75 11.56
N ALA A 124 4.85 1.91 12.35
CA ALA A 124 6.15 2.19 13.00
C ALA A 124 7.33 2.45 12.04
N PHE A 125 7.24 1.95 10.81
CA PHE A 125 8.34 1.87 9.85
C PHE A 125 8.16 2.73 8.59
N GLY A 126 7.16 3.61 8.56
CA GLY A 126 6.90 4.43 7.37
C GLY A 126 7.83 5.63 7.22
N LEU A 127 8.34 5.84 6.00
CA LEU A 127 9.14 7.02 5.64
C LEU A 127 8.36 8.34 5.78
N ASP A 128 7.02 8.30 5.73
CA ASP A 128 6.13 9.43 6.01
C ASP A 128 6.49 10.17 7.32
N ARG A 129 7.00 9.45 8.33
CA ARG A 129 7.40 10.02 9.62
C ARG A 129 8.64 10.90 9.54
N LEU A 130 9.55 10.65 8.59
CA LEU A 130 10.75 11.48 8.40
C LEU A 130 10.39 12.90 7.99
N PHE A 131 9.30 13.07 7.23
CA PHE A 131 8.82 14.38 6.81
C PHE A 131 8.09 15.13 7.93
N GLN A 132 7.32 14.42 8.77
CA GLN A 132 6.64 15.04 9.93
C GLN A 132 7.63 15.52 11.01
N LYS A 133 8.70 14.76 11.27
CA LYS A 133 9.71 15.12 12.28
C LYS A 133 10.53 16.35 11.88
N ARG A 134 10.63 16.64 10.58
CA ARG A 134 11.37 17.81 10.07
C ARG A 134 10.56 19.11 10.23
N SER A 135 9.23 19.03 10.15
CA SER A 135 8.35 20.19 10.33
C SER A 135 8.34 20.69 11.78
N THR A 136 8.35 19.77 12.76
CA THR A 136 8.36 20.15 14.19
C THR A 136 9.72 20.66 14.67
N ALA A 137 10.82 20.24 14.04
CA ALA A 137 12.16 20.75 14.33
C ALA A 137 12.38 22.18 13.78
N ALA A 138 11.75 22.52 12.65
CA ALA A 138 11.83 23.86 12.06
C ALA A 138 11.04 24.92 12.85
N GLU A 139 10.12 24.51 13.72
CA GLU A 139 9.25 25.38 14.53
C GLU A 139 9.85 25.72 15.92
N ARG A 140 11.03 25.18 16.26
CA ARG A 140 11.83 25.61 17.42
C ARG A 140 13.06 26.37 16.93
N PRO A 141 12.95 27.69 16.72
CA PRO A 141 13.79 28.61 17.50
C PRO A 141 13.19 30.03 17.66
N ALA A 142 12.79 30.42 18.88
CA ALA A 142 12.69 31.84 19.30
C ALA A 142 12.41 32.04 20.81
N SER A 143 11.81 31.07 21.52
CA SER A 143 11.34 31.32 22.89
C SER A 143 12.35 31.01 24.01
N ASP A 144 13.57 30.57 23.69
CA ASP A 144 14.57 30.14 24.69
C ASP A 144 15.72 31.16 24.87
N GLN A 145 15.54 32.38 24.38
CA GLN A 145 16.46 33.50 24.59
C GLN A 145 15.72 34.70 25.22
N ALA A 146 15.15 34.51 26.41
CA ALA A 146 14.85 35.65 27.27
C ALA A 146 16.07 35.87 28.19
N PRO A 147 16.73 37.05 28.17
CA PRO A 147 17.84 37.31 29.07
C PRO A 147 17.28 37.40 30.50
N VAL A 148 17.87 36.62 31.41
CA VAL A 148 17.64 36.76 32.85
C VAL A 148 18.26 38.10 33.25
N ALA A 149 17.42 39.13 33.38
CA ALA A 149 17.82 40.42 33.92
C ALA A 149 17.99 40.29 35.44
N ALA A 150 19.16 40.73 35.92
CA ALA A 150 19.57 40.80 37.32
C ALA A 150 19.07 42.08 38.00
#